data_AF-A0A6V8N356-F1
#
_entry.id   AF-A0A6V8N356-F1
#
_cell.length_a   1.000
_cell.length_b   1.000
_cell.length_c   1.000
_cell.angle_alpha   90.00
_cell.angle_beta   90.00
_cell.angle_gamma   90.00
#
_symmetry.space_group_name_H-M   'P 1'
#
loop_
_entity.id
_entity.type
_entity.pdbx_description
1 polymer ?
#
loop_
_entity_poly.entity_id
_entity_poly.type
_entity_poly.pdbx_seq_one_letter_code
_entity_poly.pdbx_strand_id
1 'polypeptide(L)'
;MLAKVVRKLPHLVVIVLFGLIVVYEPKTTSVAGPNPKDPAHEDLTRIEYPSHATIAWKAHFIRPEETLESLFGKDWIYVARFNRIDRRHVYPGMTIKVPVDMAACRSYCPLPAEYEPAKRHEKYILIDLTEQWIAGYEYGKLKISAPAATGAAGHETPTGLFQIDARDQTHSSSLYKTEDQSDQYPMDNAMRFHVGEDDVAYWIHARDLPGKPASHGCVGLYDEEMQNRVYGAPEKPVLLDSQRFYDWAVGEEEYEDDPGSAELLEDAPMVEVRGSLPVYRK
;
A
#
# COMPACT_ATOMS: atom_id res chain seq x y z
N MET A 1 34.75 9.42 -74.68
CA MET A 1 34.14 10.55 -73.93
C MET A 1 32.67 10.18 -73.72
N LEU A 2 32.19 10.21 -72.46
CA LEU A 2 30.81 9.95 -71.99
C LEU A 2 30.27 8.51 -72.15
N ALA A 3 29.45 7.93 -71.25
CA ALA A 3 29.12 8.16 -69.85
C ALA A 3 28.30 6.94 -69.34
N LYS A 4 28.46 6.62 -68.06
CA LYS A 4 27.71 5.63 -67.26
C LYS A 4 26.20 5.88 -67.26
N VAL A 5 25.40 4.81 -67.25
CA VAL A 5 24.22 4.71 -66.36
C VAL A 5 24.11 3.28 -65.83
N VAL A 6 24.62 3.07 -64.62
CA VAL A 6 24.28 1.90 -63.77
C VAL A 6 23.11 2.34 -62.91
N ARG A 7 21.91 1.78 -63.15
CA ARG A 7 20.78 1.95 -62.22
C ARG A 7 21.03 1.08 -60.99
N LYS A 8 21.43 1.71 -59.90
CA LYS A 8 21.40 1.13 -58.55
C LYS A 8 19.94 1.09 -58.08
N LEU A 9 19.45 -0.10 -57.76
CA LEU A 9 18.23 -0.28 -56.98
C LEU A 9 18.65 -0.26 -55.50
N PRO A 10 18.16 0.67 -54.65
CA PRO A 10 18.45 0.58 -53.23
C PRO A 10 17.58 -0.51 -52.61
N HIS A 11 18.24 -1.40 -51.86
CA HIS A 11 17.60 -2.37 -50.98
C HIS A 11 16.80 -1.64 -49.90
N LEU A 12 15.47 -1.72 -49.96
CA LEU A 12 14.60 -1.37 -48.85
C LEU A 12 14.41 -2.63 -48.01
N VAL A 13 15.35 -2.91 -47.10
CA VAL A 13 15.14 -3.91 -46.05
C VAL A 13 14.38 -3.21 -44.93
N VAL A 14 13.05 -3.31 -44.96
CA VAL A 14 12.22 -2.95 -43.80
C VAL A 14 12.32 -4.10 -42.81
N ILE A 15 13.20 -3.97 -41.82
CA ILE A 15 13.19 -4.83 -40.64
C ILE A 15 12.03 -4.37 -39.76
N VAL A 16 10.89 -5.05 -39.85
CA VAL A 16 9.83 -4.92 -38.87
C VAL A 16 10.24 -5.74 -37.64
N LEU A 17 10.91 -5.08 -36.69
CA LEU A 17 11.09 -5.60 -35.34
C LEU A 17 9.72 -5.52 -34.65
N PHE A 18 8.94 -6.60 -34.75
CA PHE A 18 7.83 -6.82 -33.83
C PHE A 18 8.44 -7.10 -32.46
N GLY A 19 8.57 -6.04 -31.66
CA GLY A 19 8.73 -6.18 -30.22
C GLY A 19 7.52 -6.96 -29.71
N LEU A 20 7.77 -8.09 -29.06
CA LEU A 20 6.79 -8.79 -28.24
C LEU A 20 6.37 -7.83 -27.13
N ILE A 21 5.30 -7.08 -27.36
CA ILE A 21 4.55 -6.46 -26.27
C ILE A 21 3.94 -7.64 -25.53
N VAL A 22 4.57 -8.03 -24.43
CA VAL A 22 3.93 -8.87 -23.43
C VAL A 22 2.76 -8.06 -22.92
N VAL A 23 1.56 -8.37 -23.41
CA VAL A 23 0.31 -7.85 -22.85
C VAL A 23 0.18 -8.51 -21.47
N TYR A 24 0.79 -7.88 -20.48
CA TYR A 24 0.46 -8.14 -19.09
C TYR A 24 -0.97 -7.65 -18.94
N GLU A 25 -1.95 -8.55 -18.80
CA GLU A 25 -3.31 -8.17 -18.44
C GLU A 25 -3.31 -7.75 -16.97
N PRO A 26 -3.41 -6.44 -16.64
CA PRO A 26 -3.47 -6.02 -15.25
C PRO A 26 -4.76 -6.57 -14.64
N LYS A 27 -4.64 -7.32 -13.55
CA LYS A 27 -5.81 -7.80 -12.81
C LYS A 27 -6.56 -6.58 -12.26
N THR A 28 -7.85 -6.48 -12.57
CA THR A 28 -8.77 -5.50 -12.00
C THR A 28 -8.73 -5.57 -10.47
N THR A 29 -8.76 -4.42 -9.80
CA THR A 29 -9.10 -4.39 -8.38
C THR A 29 -10.55 -4.88 -8.24
N SER A 30 -10.83 -5.77 -7.29
CA SER A 30 -12.16 -6.39 -7.14
C SER A 30 -13.03 -5.57 -6.19
N VAL A 31 -14.36 -5.59 -6.39
CA VAL A 31 -15.33 -5.09 -5.40
C VAL A 31 -15.03 -5.66 -4.03
N ALA A 32 -14.99 -4.81 -3.00
CA ALA A 32 -14.85 -5.24 -1.62
C ALA A 32 -15.93 -6.28 -1.30
N GLY A 33 -15.49 -7.51 -1.08
CA GLY A 33 -16.35 -8.67 -0.96
C GLY A 33 -15.53 -9.96 -1.03
N PRO A 34 -16.18 -11.12 -0.82
CA PRO A 34 -15.50 -12.39 -0.71
C PRO A 34 -14.61 -12.66 -1.93
N ASN A 35 -13.34 -12.92 -1.70
CA ASN A 35 -12.40 -13.37 -2.71
C ASN A 35 -12.29 -14.90 -2.65
N PRO A 36 -12.85 -15.65 -3.61
CA PRO A 36 -12.79 -17.11 -3.61
C PRO A 36 -11.37 -17.68 -3.68
N LYS A 37 -10.39 -16.84 -4.09
CA LYS A 37 -8.97 -17.19 -4.19
C LYS A 37 -8.18 -16.75 -2.96
N ASP A 38 -8.83 -16.22 -1.94
CA ASP A 38 -8.17 -15.85 -0.70
C ASP A 38 -7.56 -17.09 -0.01
N PRO A 39 -6.24 -17.16 0.17
CA PRO A 39 -5.62 -18.26 0.91
C PRO A 39 -6.08 -18.32 2.37
N ALA A 40 -6.55 -17.20 2.94
CA ALA A 40 -7.16 -17.17 4.27
C ALA A 40 -8.66 -17.52 4.27
N HIS A 41 -9.30 -17.75 3.13
CA HIS A 41 -10.73 -18.04 3.03
C HIS A 41 -11.63 -17.05 3.81
N GLU A 42 -11.31 -15.76 3.76
CA GLU A 42 -11.99 -14.69 4.49
C GLU A 42 -11.89 -14.81 6.03
N ASP A 43 -10.93 -15.58 6.52
CA ASP A 43 -10.65 -15.77 7.93
C ASP A 43 -9.29 -15.17 8.29
N LEU A 44 -9.30 -13.90 8.70
CA LEU A 44 -8.09 -13.18 9.09
C LEU A 44 -7.39 -13.84 10.28
N THR A 45 -8.04 -14.73 11.04
CA THR A 45 -7.39 -15.44 12.14
C THR A 45 -6.36 -16.47 11.68
N ARG A 46 -6.41 -16.83 10.38
CA ARG A 46 -5.42 -17.69 9.74
C ARG A 46 -4.14 -16.96 9.36
N ILE A 47 -4.14 -15.64 9.33
CA ILE A 47 -2.95 -14.85 9.01
C ILE A 47 -2.16 -14.59 10.29
N GLU A 48 -0.90 -15.01 10.32
CA GLU A 48 -0.02 -14.83 11.47
C GLU A 48 0.74 -13.51 11.39
N TYR A 49 0.59 -12.70 12.42
CA TYR A 49 1.41 -11.52 12.71
C TYR A 49 2.16 -11.77 14.02
N PRO A 50 3.50 -11.75 14.07
CA PRO A 50 4.27 -12.07 15.27
C PRO A 50 3.84 -11.26 16.50
N SER A 51 3.61 -9.96 16.33
CA SER A 51 3.17 -9.06 17.40
C SER A 51 1.83 -9.43 18.03
N HIS A 52 0.93 -10.12 17.31
CA HIS A 52 -0.34 -10.60 17.87
C HIS A 52 -0.15 -11.68 18.94
N ALA A 53 1.02 -12.32 19.02
CA ALA A 53 1.32 -13.28 20.10
C ALA A 53 1.35 -12.62 21.50
N THR A 54 1.57 -11.30 21.55
CA THR A 54 1.68 -10.55 22.81
C THR A 54 0.36 -9.95 23.31
N ILE A 55 -0.70 -10.01 22.50
CA ILE A 55 -2.01 -9.45 22.83
C ILE A 55 -3.05 -10.56 22.72
N ALA A 56 -3.79 -10.80 23.80
CA ALA A 56 -4.88 -11.77 23.77
C ALA A 56 -6.02 -11.27 22.86
N TRP A 57 -6.50 -12.13 21.96
CA TRP A 57 -7.63 -11.86 21.07
C TRP A 57 -8.50 -13.11 20.92
N LYS A 58 -9.73 -12.92 20.41
CA LYS A 58 -10.68 -13.99 20.08
C LYS A 58 -11.10 -13.85 18.62
N ALA A 59 -11.37 -14.98 17.98
CA ALA A 59 -12.00 -14.98 16.67
C ALA A 59 -13.45 -14.47 16.79
N HIS A 60 -13.87 -13.60 15.88
CA HIS A 60 -15.25 -13.17 15.75
C HIS A 60 -15.70 -13.29 14.29
N PHE A 61 -16.74 -14.07 14.06
CA PHE A 61 -17.37 -14.24 12.76
C PHE A 61 -18.42 -13.14 12.56
N ILE A 62 -18.27 -12.35 11.50
CA ILE A 62 -19.12 -11.19 11.21
C ILE A 62 -20.48 -11.64 10.69
N ARG A 63 -21.55 -11.22 11.37
CA ARG A 63 -22.94 -11.52 10.99
C ARG A 63 -23.51 -10.48 10.01
N PRO A 64 -24.60 -10.80 9.29
CA PRO A 64 -25.25 -9.89 8.34
C PRO A 64 -25.58 -8.49 8.88
N GLU A 65 -25.93 -8.40 10.15
CA GLU A 65 -26.30 -7.17 10.85
C GLU A 65 -25.15 -6.44 11.53
N GLU A 66 -23.94 -7.02 11.54
CA GLU A 66 -22.80 -6.51 12.28
C GLU A 66 -21.85 -5.70 11.38
N THR A 67 -21.55 -4.49 11.81
CA THR A 67 -20.41 -3.68 11.33
C THR A 67 -19.40 -3.45 12.46
N LEU A 68 -18.18 -3.01 12.12
CA LEU A 68 -17.19 -2.62 13.12
C LEU A 68 -17.74 -1.56 14.09
N GLU A 69 -18.47 -0.56 13.59
CA GLU A 69 -19.08 0.49 14.39
C GLU A 69 -20.15 -0.05 15.33
N SER A 70 -21.01 -0.97 14.85
CA SER A 70 -22.05 -1.57 15.67
C SER A 70 -21.47 -2.43 16.81
N LEU A 71 -20.36 -3.12 16.55
CA LEU A 71 -19.73 -4.04 17.49
C LEU A 71 -18.89 -3.31 18.55
N PHE A 72 -18.17 -2.27 18.14
CA PHE A 72 -17.10 -1.68 18.95
C PHE A 72 -17.33 -0.20 19.30
N GLY A 73 -18.42 0.42 18.81
CA GLY A 73 -18.71 1.83 19.02
C GLY A 73 -17.49 2.67 18.64
N LYS A 74 -17.06 3.58 19.51
CA LYS A 74 -15.88 4.44 19.28
C LYS A 74 -14.55 3.70 19.08
N ASP A 75 -14.46 2.43 19.50
CA ASP A 75 -13.21 1.67 19.43
C ASP A 75 -13.02 0.91 18.11
N TRP A 76 -14.00 1.01 17.21
CA TRP A 76 -14.00 0.31 15.92
C TRP A 76 -12.71 0.56 15.12
N ILE A 77 -12.19 1.79 15.15
CA ILE A 77 -10.96 2.22 14.49
C ILE A 77 -9.76 1.38 14.95
N TYR A 78 -9.67 1.13 16.26
CA TYR A 78 -8.54 0.39 16.83
C TYR A 78 -8.64 -1.09 16.49
N VAL A 79 -9.86 -1.66 16.43
CA VAL A 79 -10.06 -3.04 15.98
C VAL A 79 -9.73 -3.19 14.49
N ALA A 80 -10.13 -2.22 13.66
CA ALA A 80 -9.79 -2.16 12.24
C ALA A 80 -8.25 -2.15 12.07
N ARG A 81 -7.59 -1.21 12.78
CA ARG A 81 -6.13 -1.09 12.84
C ARG A 81 -5.44 -2.37 13.31
N PHE A 82 -5.96 -3.03 14.36
CA PHE A 82 -5.42 -4.30 14.86
C PHE A 82 -5.46 -5.42 13.82
N ASN A 83 -6.45 -5.42 12.93
CA ASN A 83 -6.59 -6.39 11.85
C ASN A 83 -5.95 -5.93 10.53
N ARG A 84 -5.39 -4.72 10.47
CA ARG A 84 -4.94 -4.06 9.24
C ARG A 84 -6.03 -3.99 8.17
N ILE A 85 -7.27 -3.83 8.58
CA ILE A 85 -8.45 -3.88 7.72
C ILE A 85 -9.18 -2.55 7.78
N ASP A 86 -9.80 -2.15 6.68
CA ASP A 86 -10.73 -1.02 6.63
C ASP A 86 -12.19 -1.47 6.78
N ARG A 87 -13.11 -0.51 7.01
CA ARG A 87 -14.52 -0.85 7.23
C ARG A 87 -15.22 -1.39 5.97
N ARG A 88 -14.76 -1.02 4.76
CA ARG A 88 -15.31 -1.49 3.47
C ARG A 88 -15.03 -2.98 3.27
N HIS A 89 -13.90 -3.43 3.80
CA HIS A 89 -13.46 -4.81 3.76
C HIS A 89 -13.98 -5.67 4.91
N VAL A 90 -14.74 -5.09 5.86
CA VAL A 90 -15.44 -5.88 6.88
C VAL A 90 -16.87 -6.18 6.45
N TYR A 91 -17.13 -7.43 6.04
CA TYR A 91 -18.43 -7.88 5.55
C TYR A 91 -18.90 -9.21 6.16
N PRO A 92 -20.21 -9.51 6.09
CA PRO A 92 -20.76 -10.76 6.61
C PRO A 92 -20.09 -12.00 6.01
N GLY A 93 -19.79 -12.98 6.86
CA GLY A 93 -19.16 -14.23 6.43
C GLY A 93 -17.65 -14.29 6.66
N MET A 94 -17.02 -13.17 6.98
CA MET A 94 -15.59 -13.15 7.32
C MET A 94 -15.35 -13.33 8.82
N THR A 95 -14.12 -13.70 9.19
CA THR A 95 -13.69 -13.79 10.60
C THR A 95 -12.54 -12.82 10.88
N ILE A 96 -12.68 -12.00 11.92
CA ILE A 96 -11.67 -11.04 12.38
C ILE A 96 -11.11 -11.44 13.75
N LYS A 97 -9.95 -10.87 14.12
CA LYS A 97 -9.40 -10.96 15.46
C LYS A 97 -9.93 -9.81 16.32
N VAL A 98 -10.58 -10.11 17.44
CA VAL A 98 -11.09 -9.12 18.40
C VAL A 98 -10.21 -9.14 19.65
N PRO A 99 -9.49 -8.05 19.96
CA PRO A 99 -8.69 -7.96 21.18
C PRO A 99 -9.54 -8.14 22.44
N VAL A 100 -9.02 -8.89 23.41
CA VAL A 100 -9.67 -9.08 24.71
C VAL A 100 -9.50 -7.83 25.58
N ASP A 101 -8.33 -7.19 25.51
CA ASP A 101 -8.05 -5.91 26.17
C ASP A 101 -8.03 -4.76 25.15
N MET A 102 -9.09 -3.97 25.16
CA MET A 102 -9.21 -2.79 24.30
C MET A 102 -8.25 -1.68 24.68
N ALA A 103 -7.77 -1.59 25.92
CA ALA A 103 -6.76 -0.61 26.29
C ALA A 103 -5.43 -0.92 25.58
N ALA A 104 -5.00 -2.18 25.61
CA ALA A 104 -3.82 -2.64 24.85
C ALA A 104 -3.99 -2.44 23.34
N CYS A 105 -5.19 -2.67 22.80
CA CYS A 105 -5.50 -2.43 21.38
C CYS A 105 -5.32 -0.96 20.97
N ARG A 106 -5.73 0.00 21.82
CA ARG A 106 -5.63 1.44 21.50
C ARG A 106 -4.19 1.92 21.35
N SER A 107 -3.27 1.33 22.10
CA SER A 107 -1.84 1.65 22.04
C SER A 107 -1.04 0.66 21.17
N TYR A 108 -1.71 -0.19 20.40
CA TYR A 108 -1.04 -1.24 19.64
C TYR A 108 -0.21 -0.66 18.48
N CYS A 109 1.09 -0.94 18.54
CA CYS A 109 2.06 -0.76 17.47
C CYS A 109 3.01 -1.97 17.49
N PRO A 110 3.12 -2.73 16.38
CA PRO A 110 4.04 -3.86 16.32
C PRO A 110 5.50 -3.44 16.13
N LEU A 111 5.74 -2.19 15.73
CA LEU A 111 7.07 -1.63 15.50
C LEU A 111 7.59 -0.92 16.76
N PRO A 112 8.91 -0.97 17.02
CA PRO A 112 9.47 -0.51 18.29
C PRO A 112 9.32 1.00 18.48
N ALA A 113 9.23 1.44 19.74
CA ALA A 113 9.17 2.88 20.06
C ALA A 113 10.49 3.61 19.76
N GLU A 114 11.61 2.89 19.83
CA GLU A 114 12.94 3.38 19.43
C GLU A 114 13.57 2.44 18.39
N TYR A 115 14.22 3.00 17.39
CA TYR A 115 14.86 2.23 16.31
C TYR A 115 16.27 2.75 16.04
N GLU A 116 17.27 1.93 16.39
CA GLU A 116 18.69 2.30 16.30
C GLU A 116 19.14 2.75 14.89
N PRO A 117 18.80 2.03 13.79
CA PRO A 117 19.20 2.46 12.45
C PRO A 117 18.73 3.88 12.09
N ALA A 118 17.57 4.30 12.62
CA ALA A 118 16.99 5.61 12.37
C ALA A 118 17.62 6.75 13.18
N LYS A 119 18.51 6.49 14.16
CA LYS A 119 19.05 7.55 15.05
C LYS A 119 19.86 8.62 14.34
N ARG A 120 20.46 8.29 13.20
CA ARG A 120 21.29 9.22 12.41
C ARG A 120 20.52 9.97 11.32
N HIS A 121 19.22 9.71 11.22
CA HIS A 121 18.36 10.31 10.22
C HIS A 121 17.37 11.24 10.90
N GLU A 122 17.18 12.42 10.32
CA GLU A 122 16.13 13.34 10.78
C GLU A 122 14.76 12.69 10.64
N LYS A 123 14.48 12.07 9.49
CA LYS A 123 13.31 11.22 9.24
C LYS A 123 13.72 9.87 8.67
N TYR A 124 13.00 8.82 9.09
CA TYR A 124 13.25 7.45 8.64
C TYR A 124 11.94 6.67 8.60
N ILE A 125 11.72 5.91 7.53
CA ILE A 125 10.55 5.08 7.33
C ILE A 125 10.97 3.62 7.44
N LEU A 126 10.27 2.86 8.27
CA LEU A 126 10.40 1.42 8.38
C LEU A 126 9.11 0.75 7.92
N ILE A 127 9.20 -0.12 6.93
CA ILE A 127 8.12 -0.98 6.46
C ILE A 127 8.47 -2.43 6.81
N ASP A 128 7.57 -3.08 7.55
CA ASP A 128 7.73 -4.47 7.95
C ASP A 128 6.69 -5.33 7.22
N LEU A 129 7.17 -6.12 6.26
CA LEU A 129 6.33 -6.99 5.43
C LEU A 129 5.67 -8.09 6.26
N THR A 130 6.30 -8.52 7.35
CA THR A 130 5.74 -9.59 8.19
C THR A 130 4.63 -9.06 9.06
N GLU A 131 4.79 -7.86 9.61
CA GLU A 131 3.77 -7.21 10.44
C GLU A 131 2.67 -6.50 9.62
N GLN A 132 2.88 -6.31 8.31
CA GLN A 132 2.01 -5.49 7.45
C GLN A 132 1.83 -4.10 8.07
N TRP A 133 2.95 -3.42 8.34
CA TRP A 133 2.97 -2.17 9.09
C TRP A 133 4.05 -1.22 8.59
N ILE A 134 3.78 0.08 8.71
CA ILE A 134 4.71 1.17 8.43
C ILE A 134 4.90 2.03 9.68
N ALA A 135 6.11 2.52 9.92
CA ALA A 135 6.42 3.48 10.97
C ALA A 135 7.37 4.56 10.47
N GLY A 136 7.08 5.80 10.87
CA GLY A 136 7.91 6.98 10.69
C GLY A 136 8.62 7.32 11.99
N TYR A 137 9.94 7.51 11.93
CA TYR A 137 10.79 7.85 13.05
C TYR A 137 11.49 9.17 12.81
N GLU A 138 11.70 9.93 13.89
CA GLU A 138 12.61 11.07 13.91
C GLU A 138 13.74 10.83 14.91
N TYR A 139 14.99 10.88 14.43
CA TYR A 139 16.18 10.58 15.24
C TYR A 139 16.04 9.28 16.06
N GLY A 140 15.47 8.25 15.42
CA GLY A 140 15.25 6.94 16.02
C GLY A 140 14.04 6.84 16.96
N LYS A 141 13.22 7.88 17.14
CA LYS A 141 12.00 7.83 17.97
C LYS A 141 10.75 7.75 17.11
N LEU A 142 9.87 6.81 17.41
CA LEU A 142 8.61 6.61 16.69
C LEU A 142 7.72 7.87 16.78
N LYS A 143 7.22 8.35 15.63
CA LYS A 143 6.34 9.53 15.54
C LYS A 143 4.97 9.20 14.98
N ILE A 144 4.94 8.41 13.91
CA ILE A 144 3.71 7.98 13.26
C ILE A 144 3.83 6.52 12.89
N SER A 145 2.70 5.81 12.88
CA SER A 145 2.65 4.46 12.33
C SER A 145 1.25 4.14 11.82
N ALA A 146 1.17 3.23 10.87
CA ALA A 146 -0.08 2.77 10.29
C ALA A 146 0.01 1.30 9.89
N PRO A 147 -1.13 0.58 9.87
CA PRO A 147 -1.24 -0.62 9.07
C PRO A 147 -0.87 -0.32 7.61
N ALA A 148 -0.24 -1.29 6.97
CA ALA A 148 0.12 -1.18 5.55
C ALA A 148 -0.27 -2.47 4.84
N ALA A 149 -0.81 -2.36 3.64
CA ALA A 149 -0.99 -3.51 2.78
C ALA A 149 0.09 -3.48 1.68
N THR A 150 0.96 -4.48 1.69
CA THR A 150 2.12 -4.59 0.80
C THR A 150 1.84 -5.52 -0.38
N GLY A 151 2.86 -5.77 -1.20
CA GLY A 151 2.81 -6.69 -2.33
C GLY A 151 2.33 -8.09 -1.94
N ALA A 152 1.40 -8.64 -2.69
CA ALA A 152 0.92 -10.01 -2.51
C ALA A 152 1.94 -11.05 -3.02
N ALA A 153 1.69 -12.34 -2.74
CA ALA A 153 2.55 -13.42 -3.24
C ALA A 153 2.65 -13.40 -4.78
N GLY A 154 3.88 -13.40 -5.31
CA GLY A 154 4.19 -13.23 -6.73
C GLY A 154 4.28 -11.78 -7.22
N HIS A 155 4.00 -10.81 -6.34
CA HIS A 155 4.14 -9.37 -6.56
C HIS A 155 4.70 -8.68 -5.31
N GLU A 156 5.68 -9.30 -4.67
CA GLU A 156 6.22 -8.86 -3.39
C GLU A 156 6.81 -7.44 -3.47
N THR A 157 6.63 -6.66 -2.40
CA THR A 157 7.34 -5.39 -2.23
C THR A 157 8.85 -5.66 -2.08
N PRO A 158 9.73 -4.94 -2.79
CA PRO A 158 11.16 -5.15 -2.73
C PRO A 158 11.69 -4.83 -1.33
N THR A 159 12.57 -5.69 -0.81
CA THR A 159 13.24 -5.50 0.49
C THR A 159 14.60 -4.84 0.31
N GLY A 160 15.02 -4.03 1.28
CA GLY A 160 16.28 -3.29 1.20
C GLY A 160 16.21 -1.92 1.85
N LEU A 161 17.25 -1.13 1.59
CA LEU A 161 17.33 0.28 1.93
C LEU A 161 17.13 1.10 0.67
N PHE A 162 16.22 2.04 0.75
CA PHE A 162 15.82 2.95 -0.32
C PHE A 162 15.69 4.37 0.23
N GLN A 163 15.30 5.31 -0.63
CA GLN A 163 15.04 6.70 -0.25
C GLN A 163 13.82 7.17 -1.03
N ILE A 164 12.97 7.99 -0.40
CA ILE A 164 11.93 8.68 -1.16
C ILE A 164 12.61 9.58 -2.19
N ASP A 165 12.24 9.45 -3.46
CA ASP A 165 12.83 10.22 -4.55
C ASP A 165 11.81 11.02 -5.34
N ALA A 166 10.50 10.75 -5.14
CA ALA A 166 9.45 11.55 -5.71
C ALA A 166 8.18 11.59 -4.83
N ARG A 167 7.40 12.66 -4.95
CA ARG A 167 6.05 12.79 -4.36
C ARG A 167 5.02 13.24 -5.40
N ASP A 168 3.77 12.82 -5.23
CA ASP A 168 2.62 13.24 -6.06
C ASP A 168 1.32 13.07 -5.28
N GLN A 169 0.72 14.18 -4.84
CA GLN A 169 -0.50 14.15 -4.02
C GLN A 169 -1.72 13.56 -4.75
N THR A 170 -1.81 13.71 -6.07
CA THR A 170 -2.97 13.29 -6.88
C THR A 170 -2.63 12.16 -7.85
N HIS A 171 -1.63 11.36 -7.50
CA HIS A 171 -1.10 10.33 -8.38
C HIS A 171 -2.18 9.34 -8.81
N SER A 172 -2.06 8.86 -10.05
CA SER A 172 -2.92 7.81 -10.59
C SER A 172 -2.06 6.76 -11.24
N SER A 173 -2.45 5.50 -11.05
CA SER A 173 -1.74 4.37 -11.63
C SER A 173 -1.70 4.46 -13.16
N SER A 174 -0.54 4.16 -13.75
CA SER A 174 -0.40 4.01 -15.21
C SER A 174 -0.73 2.59 -15.68
N LEU A 175 -0.80 1.62 -14.76
CA LEU A 175 -0.93 0.19 -15.07
C LEU A 175 -2.28 -0.40 -14.65
N TYR A 176 -2.94 0.18 -13.64
CA TYR A 176 -4.10 -0.42 -13.00
C TYR A 176 -5.30 0.53 -13.05
N LYS A 177 -6.48 -0.04 -13.32
CA LYS A 177 -7.75 0.68 -13.34
C LYS A 177 -8.56 0.45 -12.07
N THR A 178 -9.56 1.32 -11.85
CA THR A 178 -10.64 1.11 -10.89
C THR A 178 -11.40 -0.18 -11.20
N GLU A 179 -12.14 -0.66 -10.19
CA GLU A 179 -12.88 -1.93 -10.23
C GLU A 179 -13.91 -1.98 -11.37
N ASP A 180 -14.60 -0.86 -11.61
CA ASP A 180 -15.58 -0.66 -12.68
C ASP A 180 -14.94 -0.32 -14.05
N GLN A 181 -13.60 -0.26 -14.09
CA GLN A 181 -12.79 0.12 -15.24
C GLN A 181 -13.08 1.53 -15.80
N SER A 182 -13.78 2.38 -15.05
CA SER A 182 -14.11 3.74 -15.47
C SER A 182 -12.86 4.62 -15.53
N ASP A 183 -11.94 4.44 -14.58
CA ASP A 183 -10.82 5.34 -14.33
C ASP A 183 -9.53 4.58 -14.00
N GLN A 184 -8.41 5.30 -13.93
CA GLN A 184 -7.17 4.75 -13.39
C GLN A 184 -7.28 4.60 -11.87
N TYR A 185 -6.58 3.60 -11.32
CA TYR A 185 -6.58 3.40 -9.87
C TYR A 185 -5.93 4.61 -9.19
N PRO A 186 -6.65 5.30 -8.29
CA PRO A 186 -6.15 6.45 -7.57
C PRO A 186 -5.07 6.02 -6.59
N MET A 187 -3.98 6.77 -6.55
CA MET A 187 -2.85 6.53 -5.67
C MET A 187 -2.53 7.82 -4.92
N ASP A 188 -3.53 8.47 -4.33
CA ASP A 188 -3.35 9.77 -3.65
C ASP A 188 -2.22 9.70 -2.61
N ASN A 189 -1.62 10.86 -2.31
CA ASN A 189 -0.56 10.99 -1.32
C ASN A 189 0.63 10.04 -1.62
N ALA A 190 1.05 9.98 -2.90
CA ALA A 190 2.04 9.03 -3.37
C ALA A 190 3.46 9.48 -3.05
N MET A 191 4.27 8.57 -2.51
CA MET A 191 5.70 8.74 -2.30
C MET A 191 6.46 7.60 -2.95
N ARG A 192 7.22 7.87 -4.01
CA ARG A 192 8.03 6.87 -4.69
C ARG A 192 9.28 6.61 -3.89
N PHE A 193 9.58 5.34 -3.64
CA PHE A 193 10.79 4.95 -2.91
C PHE A 193 11.74 4.08 -3.74
N HIS A 194 11.28 3.49 -4.84
CA HIS A 194 12.12 2.64 -5.67
C HIS A 194 11.62 2.55 -7.11
N VAL A 195 12.55 2.35 -8.05
CA VAL A 195 12.28 1.93 -9.42
C VAL A 195 13.10 0.67 -9.68
N GLY A 196 12.42 -0.41 -10.04
CA GLY A 196 13.03 -1.71 -10.31
C GLY A 196 13.81 -1.73 -11.63
N GLU A 197 14.59 -2.80 -11.85
CA GLU A 197 15.33 -3.02 -13.11
C GLU A 197 14.42 -3.21 -14.33
N ASP A 198 13.15 -3.52 -14.09
CA ASP A 198 12.07 -3.66 -15.06
C ASP A 198 11.29 -2.35 -15.29
N ASP A 199 11.84 -1.21 -14.82
CA ASP A 199 11.22 0.13 -14.86
C ASP A 199 9.89 0.24 -14.09
N VAL A 200 9.59 -0.73 -13.22
CA VAL A 200 8.40 -0.67 -12.34
C VAL A 200 8.69 0.24 -11.15
N ALA A 201 7.85 1.26 -10.98
CA ALA A 201 7.93 2.18 -9.85
C ALA A 201 7.14 1.65 -8.63
N TYR A 202 7.76 1.73 -7.46
CA TYR A 202 7.18 1.31 -6.19
C TYR A 202 6.90 2.54 -5.32
N TRP A 203 5.65 2.65 -4.89
CA TRP A 203 5.12 3.81 -4.18
C TRP A 203 4.57 3.42 -2.81
N ILE A 204 4.59 4.35 -1.87
CA ILE A 204 3.74 4.38 -0.68
C ILE A 204 2.57 5.31 -1.02
N HIS A 205 1.32 4.85 -0.94
CA HIS A 205 0.17 5.68 -1.37
C HIS A 205 -1.15 5.27 -0.69
N ALA A 206 -2.19 6.08 -0.92
CA ALA A 206 -3.54 5.83 -0.47
C ALA A 206 -4.14 4.60 -1.15
N ARG A 207 -4.78 3.75 -0.35
CA ARG A 207 -5.50 2.56 -0.84
C ARG A 207 -6.52 2.09 0.19
N ASP A 208 -7.21 1.03 -0.19
CA ASP A 208 -7.97 0.19 0.71
C ASP A 208 -7.10 -0.89 1.39
N LEU A 209 -7.53 -1.31 2.59
CA LEU A 209 -6.82 -2.28 3.41
C LEU A 209 -7.70 -3.52 3.67
N PRO A 210 -7.37 -4.67 3.05
CA PRO A 210 -8.14 -5.91 3.20
C PRO A 210 -7.68 -6.80 4.37
N GLY A 211 -6.80 -6.32 5.26
CA GLY A 211 -6.26 -7.13 6.36
C GLY A 211 -5.12 -8.07 5.97
N LYS A 212 -4.52 -7.90 4.78
CA LYS A 212 -3.49 -8.79 4.22
C LYS A 212 -2.68 -8.12 3.10
N PRO A 213 -1.52 -8.68 2.71
CA PRO A 213 -0.83 -8.26 1.49
C PRO A 213 -1.75 -8.36 0.28
N ALA A 214 -1.84 -7.29 -0.50
CA ALA A 214 -2.88 -7.14 -1.52
C ALA A 214 -2.54 -6.17 -2.65
N SER A 215 -1.33 -5.60 -2.69
CA SER A 215 -0.91 -4.77 -3.83
C SER A 215 -0.09 -5.58 -4.84
N HIS A 216 0.26 -4.93 -5.95
CA HIS A 216 1.24 -5.41 -6.92
C HIS A 216 2.62 -4.79 -6.67
N GLY A 217 3.09 -4.82 -5.42
CA GLY A 217 4.44 -4.37 -5.04
C GLY A 217 4.47 -3.04 -4.29
N CYS A 218 3.58 -2.09 -4.62
CA CYS A 218 3.45 -0.84 -3.86
C CYS A 218 3.07 -1.10 -2.39
N VAL A 219 3.38 -0.16 -1.52
CA VAL A 219 2.88 -0.15 -0.14
C VAL A 219 1.70 0.78 -0.14
N GLY A 220 0.63 0.43 0.57
CA GLY A 220 -0.38 1.46 0.77
C GLY A 220 -1.07 1.44 2.09
N LEU A 221 -1.61 2.61 2.36
CA LEU A 221 -2.10 3.09 3.63
C LEU A 221 -3.56 3.45 3.48
N TYR A 222 -4.29 3.35 4.59
CA TYR A 222 -5.70 3.60 4.54
C TYR A 222 -6.01 5.08 4.30
N ASP A 223 -6.92 5.37 3.38
CA ASP A 223 -7.44 6.70 3.15
C ASP A 223 -8.95 6.69 2.80
N GLU A 224 -9.78 7.14 3.74
CA GLU A 224 -11.23 7.22 3.56
C GLU A 224 -11.67 8.39 2.67
N GLU A 225 -10.85 9.43 2.48
CA GLU A 225 -11.16 10.51 1.54
C GLU A 225 -11.03 10.02 0.10
N MET A 226 -9.95 9.31 -0.21
CA MET A 226 -9.80 8.60 -1.48
C MET A 226 -10.95 7.60 -1.67
N GLN A 227 -11.32 6.82 -0.66
CA GLN A 227 -12.44 5.87 -0.78
C GLN A 227 -13.78 6.56 -0.99
N ASN A 228 -14.04 7.67 -0.29
CA ASN A 228 -15.27 8.43 -0.47
C ASN A 228 -15.37 8.99 -1.89
N ARG A 229 -14.29 9.57 -2.41
CA ARG A 229 -14.24 10.13 -3.76
C ARG A 229 -14.47 9.08 -4.84
N VAL A 230 -13.95 7.86 -4.63
CA VAL A 230 -13.91 6.80 -5.66
C VAL A 230 -15.10 5.86 -5.57
N TYR A 231 -15.48 5.49 -4.35
CA TYR A 231 -16.53 4.49 -4.08
C TYR A 231 -17.79 5.12 -3.47
N GLY A 232 -17.81 6.42 -3.19
CA GLY A 232 -18.95 7.11 -2.57
C GLY A 232 -19.13 6.83 -1.08
N ALA A 233 -18.17 6.17 -0.43
CA ALA A 233 -18.25 5.78 0.98
C ALA A 233 -16.86 5.78 1.67
N PRO A 234 -16.80 6.03 2.99
CA PRO A 234 -17.92 6.37 3.89
C PRO A 234 -18.36 7.83 3.75
N GLU A 235 -19.59 8.17 4.14
CA GLU A 235 -20.10 9.56 4.12
C GLU A 235 -19.24 10.52 4.97
N LYS A 236 -18.62 10.00 6.03
CA LYS A 236 -17.75 10.76 6.94
C LYS A 236 -16.40 10.06 7.09
N PRO A 237 -15.41 10.45 6.26
CA PRO A 237 -14.03 10.01 6.41
C PRO A 237 -13.44 10.39 7.78
N VAL A 238 -12.75 9.45 8.41
CA VAL A 238 -12.01 9.61 9.67
C VAL A 238 -10.68 8.85 9.69
N LEU A 239 -10.48 7.87 8.81
CA LEU A 239 -9.20 7.15 8.69
C LEU A 239 -8.42 7.64 7.48
N LEU A 240 -7.45 8.52 7.76
CA LEU A 240 -6.65 9.29 6.81
C LEU A 240 -5.16 8.97 7.00
N ASP A 241 -4.83 7.70 7.19
CA ASP A 241 -3.47 7.28 7.49
C ASP A 241 -2.51 7.62 6.35
N SER A 242 -2.95 7.55 5.09
CA SER A 242 -2.11 7.93 3.93
C SER A 242 -1.77 9.41 3.94
N GLN A 243 -2.77 10.29 4.03
CA GLN A 243 -2.57 11.74 4.12
C GLN A 243 -1.66 12.11 5.29
N ARG A 244 -1.96 11.61 6.50
CA ARG A 244 -1.15 11.91 7.69
C ARG A 244 0.31 11.46 7.55
N PHE A 245 0.56 10.34 6.86
CA PHE A 245 1.90 9.84 6.64
C PHE A 245 2.64 10.66 5.58
N TYR A 246 1.94 11.07 4.51
CA TYR A 246 2.46 11.96 3.49
C TYR A 246 2.84 13.33 4.05
N ASP A 247 1.93 13.96 4.79
CA ASP A 247 2.16 15.26 5.42
C ASP A 247 3.39 15.21 6.34
N TRP A 248 3.52 14.14 7.13
CA TRP A 248 4.68 13.95 8.00
C TRP A 248 5.97 13.70 7.22
N ALA A 249 5.94 12.91 6.13
CA ALA A 249 7.15 12.49 5.43
C ALA A 249 7.66 13.55 4.45
N VAL A 250 6.75 14.14 3.67
CA VAL A 250 7.03 15.00 2.52
C VAL A 250 5.98 16.10 2.34
N GLY A 251 5.29 16.52 3.40
CA GLY A 251 4.25 17.54 3.32
C GLY A 251 4.77 18.97 3.06
N GLU A 252 3.84 19.87 2.78
CA GLU A 252 4.09 21.29 2.46
C GLU A 252 4.68 22.12 3.63
N GLU A 253 4.76 21.56 4.84
CA GLU A 253 5.47 22.21 5.95
C GLU A 253 6.99 22.23 5.74
N GLU A 254 7.53 21.30 4.95
CA GLU A 254 8.97 21.12 4.73
C GLU A 254 9.39 21.31 3.26
N TYR A 255 8.45 21.19 2.33
CA TYR A 255 8.68 21.32 0.89
C TYR A 255 7.76 22.41 0.30
N GLU A 256 8.12 23.00 -0.84
CA GLU A 256 7.28 24.02 -1.52
C GLU A 256 5.88 23.46 -1.87
N ASP A 257 4.93 24.32 -2.22
CA ASP A 257 3.56 23.91 -2.61
C ASP A 257 3.62 22.79 -3.67
N ASP A 258 2.89 21.68 -3.44
CA ASP A 258 2.89 20.55 -4.37
C ASP A 258 2.21 20.96 -5.69
N PRO A 259 2.88 20.85 -6.85
CA PRO A 259 2.31 21.28 -8.13
C PRO A 259 1.16 20.37 -8.62
N GLY A 260 0.82 19.29 -7.91
CA GLY A 260 -0.12 18.27 -8.35
C GLY A 260 0.48 17.38 -9.44
N SER A 261 1.79 17.18 -9.41
CA SER A 261 2.53 16.34 -10.35
C SER A 261 3.83 15.85 -9.73
N ALA A 262 4.36 14.73 -10.22
CA ALA A 262 5.59 14.12 -9.71
C ALA A 262 6.74 15.14 -9.55
N GLU A 263 7.08 15.43 -8.30
CA GLU A 263 8.21 16.27 -7.90
C GLU A 263 9.34 15.37 -7.40
N LEU A 264 10.57 15.61 -7.83
CA LEU A 264 11.75 14.89 -7.33
C LEU A 264 12.27 15.53 -6.03
N LEU A 265 12.67 14.69 -5.08
CA LEU A 265 13.18 15.14 -3.78
C LEU A 265 14.64 14.73 -3.59
N GLU A 266 15.48 15.65 -3.09
CA GLU A 266 16.92 15.38 -2.84
C GLU A 266 17.18 14.94 -1.38
N ASP A 267 16.45 15.49 -0.41
CA ASP A 267 16.67 15.29 1.04
C ASP A 267 15.49 14.57 1.75
N ALA A 268 14.76 13.71 1.05
CA ALA A 268 13.60 13.02 1.61
C ALA A 268 13.97 11.76 2.46
N PRO A 269 13.04 11.26 3.29
CA PRO A 269 13.33 10.19 4.24
C PRO A 269 13.88 8.90 3.62
N MET A 270 14.82 8.26 4.32
CA MET A 270 15.23 6.89 4.02
C MET A 270 14.08 5.92 4.27
N VAL A 271 13.97 4.88 3.44
CA VAL A 271 12.97 3.82 3.56
C VAL A 271 13.66 2.47 3.72
N GLU A 272 13.47 1.81 4.85
CA GLU A 272 13.85 0.41 5.05
C GLU A 272 12.62 -0.48 4.86
N VAL A 273 12.72 -1.44 3.96
CA VAL A 273 11.72 -2.50 3.80
C VAL A 273 12.35 -3.82 4.24
N ARG A 274 11.76 -4.47 5.25
CA ARG A 274 12.29 -5.71 5.84
C ARG A 274 11.22 -6.77 6.04
N GLY A 275 11.69 -7.97 6.39
CA GLY A 275 10.83 -9.12 6.68
C GLY A 275 10.40 -9.84 5.42
N SER A 276 9.41 -10.71 5.58
CA SER A 276 8.79 -11.49 4.51
C SER A 276 7.27 -11.45 4.62
N LEU A 277 6.54 -11.93 3.61
CA LEU A 277 5.10 -12.05 3.69
C LEU A 277 4.63 -12.83 4.95
N PRO A 278 3.48 -12.45 5.54
CA PRO A 278 2.92 -13.17 6.68
C PRO A 278 2.55 -14.61 6.32
N VAL A 279 2.57 -15.47 7.33
CA VAL A 279 2.26 -16.90 7.19
C VAL A 279 0.74 -17.11 7.24
N TYR A 280 0.23 -17.92 6.33
CA TYR A 280 -1.17 -18.36 6.30
C TYR A 280 -1.30 -19.76 6.90
N ARG A 281 -2.04 -19.89 8.00
CA ARG A 281 -2.43 -21.17 8.59
C ARG A 281 -3.42 -21.89 7.67
N LYS A 282 -3.19 -23.20 7.50
CA LYS A 282 -4.07 -24.08 6.72
C LYS A 282 -5.29 -24.47 7.54
#